data_AF-A0A917CQX8-F1
#
_entry.id   AF-A0A917CQX8-F1
#
_cell.length_a   1.000
_cell.length_b   1.000
_cell.length_c   1.000
_cell.angle_alpha   90.00
_cell.angle_beta   90.00
_cell.angle_gamma   90.00
#
_symmetry.space_group_name_H-M   'P 1'
#
loop_
_entity.id
_entity.type
_entity.pdbx_description
1 polymer ?
#
loop_
_entity_poly.entity_id
_entity_poly.type
_entity_poly.pdbx_seq_one_letter_code
_entity_poly.pdbx_strand_id
1 'polypeptide(L)'
;MEVSRARPFLFAIVVDYINTVLYRLIMTPTLYEWAGGDTALRRLLDAFYDRVENDALLAPMFPGGVSEQHRAHVTVWWAEVFGGPANYTSEHGGYATMLAHHIDLGITADQRRRFVELMSVAADDAELPDDPEFRSALLAYVEWGTRLAMSNSQPGAEPIQQAPVPKWSWGVAPPFQP
;
A
#
# COMPACT_ATOMS: atom_id res chain seq x y z
N MET A 1 50.84 -30.66 16.90
CA MET A 1 50.58 -29.46 16.08
C MET A 1 49.45 -29.81 15.13
N GLU A 2 48.21 -29.44 15.44
CA GLU A 2 47.16 -29.21 14.44
C GLU A 2 45.93 -28.61 15.14
N VAL A 3 45.88 -27.28 15.14
CA VAL A 3 44.67 -26.50 15.42
C VAL A 3 44.32 -25.81 14.09
N SER A 4 43.03 -25.75 13.78
CA SER A 4 42.40 -24.88 12.77
C SER A 4 42.32 -25.40 11.31
N ARG A 5 41.29 -26.22 11.03
CA ARG A 5 40.71 -26.34 9.67
C ARG A 5 39.18 -26.23 9.59
N ALA A 6 38.46 -26.01 10.69
CA ALA A 6 37.00 -25.94 10.69
C ALA A 6 36.41 -24.53 10.42
N ARG A 7 37.22 -23.47 10.50
CA ARG A 7 36.76 -22.07 10.32
C ARG A 7 36.39 -21.63 8.89
N PRO A 8 37.00 -22.12 7.78
CA PRO A 8 36.72 -21.57 6.45
C PRO A 8 35.36 -22.01 5.87
N PHE A 9 34.83 -23.17 6.26
CA PHE A 9 33.56 -23.68 5.73
C PHE A 9 32.34 -22.93 6.27
N LEU A 10 32.31 -22.62 7.57
CA LEU A 10 31.20 -21.89 8.18
C LEU A 10 31.17 -20.43 7.67
N PHE A 11 32.34 -19.83 7.43
CA PHE A 11 32.45 -18.47 6.89
C PHE A 11 31.93 -18.40 5.45
N ALA A 12 32.25 -19.37 4.60
CA ALA A 12 31.74 -19.43 3.23
C ALA A 12 30.22 -19.58 3.16
N ILE A 13 29.62 -20.45 3.99
CA ILE A 13 28.16 -20.65 4.04
C ILE A 13 27.44 -19.37 4.52
N VAL A 14 27.98 -18.69 5.53
CA VAL A 14 27.41 -17.44 6.03
C VAL A 14 27.53 -16.32 4.99
N VAL A 15 28.66 -16.22 4.27
CA VAL A 15 28.84 -15.23 3.20
C VAL A 15 27.92 -15.51 2.01
N ASP A 16 27.72 -16.77 1.62
CA ASP A 16 26.86 -17.14 0.49
C ASP A 16 25.37 -16.96 0.83
N TYR A 17 25.00 -17.25 2.09
CA TYR A 17 23.67 -16.93 2.63
C TYR A 17 23.44 -15.42 2.68
N ILE A 18 24.40 -14.65 3.20
CA ILE A 18 24.31 -13.18 3.23
C ILE A 18 24.23 -12.62 1.81
N ASN A 19 25.04 -13.10 0.87
CA ASN A 19 24.99 -12.65 -0.52
C ASN A 19 23.68 -13.04 -1.19
N THR A 20 23.15 -14.24 -0.96
CA THR A 20 21.86 -14.68 -1.53
C THR A 20 20.69 -13.88 -0.94
N VAL A 21 20.70 -13.63 0.37
CA VAL A 21 19.67 -12.81 1.05
C VAL A 21 19.76 -11.35 0.60
N LEU A 22 20.97 -10.77 0.55
CA LEU A 22 21.19 -9.41 0.07
C LEU A 22 20.83 -9.26 -1.42
N TYR A 23 21.20 -10.23 -2.26
CA TYR A 23 20.86 -10.21 -3.68
C TYR A 23 19.35 -10.34 -3.89
N ARG A 24 18.67 -11.23 -3.14
CA ARG A 24 17.19 -11.30 -3.15
C ARG A 24 16.55 -9.99 -2.69
N LEU A 25 17.09 -9.33 -1.66
CA LEU A 25 16.59 -8.03 -1.19
C LEU A 25 16.81 -6.90 -2.20
N ILE A 26 17.90 -6.94 -2.98
CA ILE A 26 18.22 -5.93 -3.99
C ILE A 26 17.42 -6.14 -5.29
N MET A 27 17.06 -7.39 -5.61
CA MET A 27 16.35 -7.73 -6.85
C MET A 27 14.82 -7.78 -6.72
N THR A 28 14.28 -7.75 -5.51
CA THR A 28 12.82 -7.75 -5.33
C THR A 28 12.27 -6.37 -5.67
N PRO A 29 11.43 -6.23 -6.73
CA PRO A 29 10.88 -4.94 -7.10
C PRO A 29 9.97 -4.40 -6.00
N THR A 30 9.80 -3.09 -5.95
CA THR A 30 8.76 -2.48 -5.12
C THR A 30 7.36 -2.89 -5.59
N LEU A 31 6.35 -2.74 -4.72
CA LEU A 31 4.95 -2.95 -5.13
C LEU A 31 4.55 -1.98 -6.24
N TYR A 32 5.10 -0.76 -6.20
CA TYR A 32 4.90 0.26 -7.23
C TYR A 32 5.40 -0.21 -8.59
N GLU A 33 6.64 -0.70 -8.66
CA GLU A 33 7.23 -1.23 -9.90
C GLU A 33 6.47 -2.47 -10.40
N TRP A 34 6.15 -3.40 -9.50
CA TRP A 34 5.42 -4.62 -9.88
C TRP A 34 4.01 -4.35 -10.39
N ALA A 35 3.30 -3.38 -9.79
CA ALA A 35 1.98 -2.98 -10.24
C ALA A 35 2.00 -2.38 -11.66
N GLY A 36 3.14 -1.81 -12.10
CA GLY A 36 3.25 -1.06 -13.36
C GLY A 36 3.24 0.46 -13.18
N GLY A 37 3.59 0.94 -11.98
CA GLY A 37 3.78 2.35 -11.65
C GLY A 37 2.50 3.20 -11.64
N ASP A 38 2.67 4.52 -11.78
CA ASP A 38 1.58 5.52 -11.67
C ASP A 38 0.41 5.21 -12.59
N THR A 39 0.67 4.75 -13.82
CA THR A 39 -0.40 4.47 -14.79
C THR A 39 -1.30 3.33 -14.31
N ALA A 40 -0.72 2.28 -13.73
CA ALA A 40 -1.49 1.15 -13.23
C ALA A 40 -2.25 1.49 -11.95
N LEU A 41 -1.61 2.23 -11.03
CA LEU A 41 -2.28 2.72 -9.83
C LEU A 41 -3.41 3.70 -10.17
N ARG A 42 -3.21 4.56 -11.18
CA ARG A 42 -4.27 5.46 -11.67
C ARG A 42 -5.50 4.67 -12.11
N ARG A 43 -5.32 3.59 -12.91
CA ARG A 43 -6.40 2.69 -13.32
C ARG A 43 -7.09 2.04 -12.12
N LEU A 44 -6.34 1.56 -11.13
CA LEU A 44 -6.89 1.00 -9.90
C LEU A 44 -7.81 2.00 -9.19
N LEU A 45 -7.31 3.20 -8.94
CA LEU A 45 -8.08 4.22 -8.23
C LEU A 45 -9.26 4.72 -9.07
N ASP A 46 -9.16 4.72 -10.40
CA ASP A 46 -10.31 5.02 -11.26
C ASP A 46 -11.40 3.96 -11.12
N ALA A 47 -11.06 2.69 -11.35
CA ALA A 47 -11.99 1.58 -11.22
C ALA A 47 -12.62 1.52 -9.81
N PHE A 48 -11.82 1.80 -8.78
CA PHE A 48 -12.30 1.85 -7.41
C PHE A 48 -13.32 2.96 -7.19
N TYR A 49 -13.01 4.20 -7.60
CA TYR A 49 -13.93 5.30 -7.37
C TYR A 49 -15.17 5.25 -8.27
N ASP A 50 -15.07 4.70 -9.48
CA ASP A 50 -16.25 4.41 -10.31
C ASP A 50 -17.21 3.46 -9.58
N ARG A 51 -16.70 2.47 -8.85
CA ARG A 51 -17.51 1.60 -8.01
C ARG A 51 -18.07 2.32 -6.79
N VAL A 52 -17.26 3.14 -6.11
CA VAL A 52 -17.70 3.94 -4.95
C VAL A 52 -18.86 4.85 -5.30
N GLU A 53 -18.81 5.53 -6.45
CA GLU A 53 -19.87 6.45 -6.89
C GLU A 53 -21.20 5.73 -7.18
N ASN A 54 -21.14 4.43 -7.50
CA ASN A 54 -22.30 3.59 -7.73
C ASN A 54 -22.70 2.75 -6.50
N ASP A 55 -22.00 2.88 -5.38
CA ASP A 55 -22.24 2.09 -4.17
C ASP A 55 -23.10 2.86 -3.16
N ALA A 56 -24.25 2.30 -2.78
CA ALA A 56 -25.19 2.97 -1.88
C ALA A 56 -24.64 3.27 -0.49
N LEU A 57 -23.64 2.53 -0.01
CA LEU A 57 -23.05 2.72 1.31
C LEU A 57 -21.90 3.74 1.29
N LEU A 58 -21.11 3.77 0.21
CA LEU A 58 -19.93 4.63 0.12
C LEU A 58 -20.16 5.93 -0.65
N ALA A 59 -21.06 5.97 -1.64
CA ALA A 59 -21.37 7.20 -2.39
C ALA A 59 -21.74 8.40 -1.49
N PRO A 60 -22.50 8.23 -0.38
CA PRO A 60 -22.81 9.35 0.53
C PRO A 60 -21.59 10.01 1.18
N MET A 61 -20.42 9.34 1.21
CA MET A 61 -19.17 9.90 1.72
C MET A 61 -18.54 10.93 0.75
N PHE A 62 -19.01 10.96 -0.50
CA PHE A 62 -18.51 11.83 -1.56
C PHE A 62 -19.66 12.66 -2.16
N PRO A 63 -20.23 13.60 -1.40
CA PRO A 63 -21.33 14.43 -1.89
C PRO A 63 -20.88 15.23 -3.12
N GLY A 64 -21.60 15.07 -4.24
CA GLY A 64 -21.25 15.69 -5.52
C GLY A 64 -20.31 14.85 -6.38
N GLY A 65 -20.01 13.62 -5.98
CA GLY A 65 -19.14 12.70 -6.72
C GLY A 65 -17.67 12.85 -6.35
N VAL A 66 -16.83 12.02 -6.96
CA VAL A 66 -15.39 11.98 -6.72
C VAL A 66 -14.69 12.80 -7.80
N SER A 67 -14.09 13.91 -7.40
CA SER A 67 -13.40 14.81 -8.35
C SER A 67 -12.15 14.17 -8.96
N GLU A 68 -11.78 14.60 -10.17
CA GLU A 68 -10.51 14.18 -10.80
C GLU A 68 -9.30 14.49 -9.91
N GLN A 69 -9.31 15.64 -9.24
CA GLN A 69 -8.25 16.02 -8.31
C GLN A 69 -8.10 15.03 -7.15
N HIS A 70 -9.22 14.58 -6.55
CA HIS A 70 -9.20 13.59 -5.48
C HIS A 70 -8.58 12.27 -5.97
N ARG A 71 -9.03 11.83 -7.15
CA ARG A 71 -8.54 10.60 -7.77
C ARG A 71 -7.04 10.67 -8.09
N ALA A 72 -6.56 11.81 -8.59
CA ALA A 72 -5.14 12.06 -8.82
C ALA A 72 -4.33 12.07 -7.50
N HIS A 73 -4.79 12.80 -6.47
CA HIS A 73 -4.09 12.88 -5.19
C HIS A 73 -3.97 11.51 -4.49
N VAL A 74 -5.04 10.71 -4.49
CA VAL A 74 -5.00 9.37 -3.91
C VAL A 74 -4.07 8.45 -4.69
N THR A 75 -3.99 8.60 -6.02
CA THR A 75 -3.01 7.86 -6.84
C THR A 75 -1.57 8.18 -6.40
N VAL A 76 -1.24 9.46 -6.22
CA VAL A 76 0.10 9.89 -5.77
C VAL A 76 0.42 9.39 -4.35
N TRP A 77 -0.57 9.40 -3.44
CA TRP A 77 -0.42 8.81 -2.11
C TRP A 77 -0.05 7.33 -2.18
N TRP A 78 -0.82 6.55 -2.96
CA TRP A 78 -0.59 5.11 -3.10
C TRP A 78 0.74 4.78 -3.77
N ALA A 79 1.13 5.55 -4.79
CA ALA A 79 2.42 5.41 -5.44
C ALA A 79 3.57 5.54 -4.43
N GLU A 80 3.55 6.58 -3.61
CA GLU A 80 4.58 6.80 -2.59
C GLU A 80 4.58 5.69 -1.52
N VAL A 81 3.39 5.23 -1.10
CA VAL A 81 3.26 4.16 -0.10
C VAL A 81 3.83 2.84 -0.61
N PHE A 82 3.63 2.54 -1.90
CA PHE A 82 4.08 1.29 -2.53
C PHE A 82 5.55 1.30 -2.97
N GLY A 83 6.30 2.34 -2.59
CA GLY A 83 7.74 2.45 -2.85
C GLY A 83 8.10 3.28 -4.08
N GLY A 84 7.13 3.93 -4.72
CA GLY A 84 7.36 4.90 -5.77
C GLY A 84 7.93 6.24 -5.26
N PRO A 85 8.04 7.25 -6.15
CA PRO A 85 8.55 8.58 -5.81
C PRO A 85 7.80 9.23 -4.63
N ALA A 86 8.49 10.06 -3.85
CA ALA A 86 7.92 10.73 -2.67
C ALA A 86 7.09 11.99 -3.00
N ASN A 87 6.32 11.93 -4.09
CA ASN A 87 5.63 13.09 -4.65
C ASN A 87 4.49 13.57 -3.75
N TYR A 88 3.80 12.68 -3.03
CA TYR A 88 2.74 13.10 -2.11
C TYR A 88 3.32 13.90 -0.95
N THR A 89 4.45 13.46 -0.41
CA THR A 89 5.18 14.20 0.62
C THR A 89 5.62 15.57 0.10
N SER A 90 6.27 15.64 -1.07
CA SER A 90 6.82 16.89 -1.58
C SER A 90 5.76 17.88 -2.09
N GLU A 91 4.66 17.40 -2.66
CA GLU A 91 3.67 18.23 -3.36
C GLU A 91 2.36 18.41 -2.57
N HIS A 92 2.04 17.48 -1.67
CA HIS A 92 0.78 17.45 -0.94
C HIS A 92 0.95 17.43 0.59
N GLY A 93 2.18 17.54 1.11
CA GLY A 93 2.43 17.69 2.55
C GLY A 93 2.42 16.38 3.36
N GLY A 94 2.40 15.23 2.69
CA GLY A 94 2.63 13.94 3.33
C GLY A 94 1.49 13.50 4.26
N TYR A 95 1.84 12.63 5.21
CA TYR A 95 0.89 12.00 6.12
C TYR A 95 -0.05 12.98 6.84
N ALA A 96 0.44 14.15 7.28
CA ALA A 96 -0.38 15.10 8.03
C ALA A 96 -1.57 15.61 7.20
N THR A 97 -1.34 15.94 5.92
CA THR A 97 -2.43 16.33 5.00
C THR A 97 -3.38 15.16 4.76
N MET A 98 -2.84 13.95 4.59
CA MET A 98 -3.68 12.76 4.40
C MET A 98 -4.62 12.56 5.61
N LEU A 99 -4.06 12.60 6.82
CA LEU A 99 -4.81 12.46 8.06
C LEU A 99 -5.93 13.51 8.16
N ALA A 100 -5.66 14.77 7.81
CA ALA A 100 -6.65 15.85 7.87
C ALA A 100 -7.90 15.57 7.02
N HIS A 101 -7.78 14.80 5.93
CA HIS A 101 -8.91 14.39 5.10
C HIS A 101 -9.77 13.29 5.73
N HIS A 102 -9.33 12.64 6.81
CA HIS A 102 -10.03 11.53 7.46
C HIS A 102 -10.60 11.85 8.83
N ILE A 103 -10.21 12.96 9.45
CA ILE A 103 -10.70 13.37 10.77
C ILE A 103 -12.20 13.67 10.71
N ASP A 104 -12.92 13.30 11.77
CA ASP A 104 -14.36 13.56 11.98
C ASP A 104 -15.32 13.02 10.90
N LEU A 105 -14.86 12.13 10.01
CA LEU A 105 -15.72 11.51 8.99
C LEU A 105 -16.68 10.44 9.56
N GLY A 106 -16.46 9.94 10.77
CA GLY A 106 -17.30 8.92 11.39
C GLY A 106 -17.39 7.62 10.58
N ILE A 107 -16.29 7.20 9.95
CA ILE A 107 -16.25 5.99 9.11
C ILE A 107 -16.65 4.78 9.95
N THR A 108 -17.63 4.02 9.44
CA THR A 108 -18.17 2.83 10.11
C THR A 108 -17.42 1.56 9.72
N ALA A 109 -17.59 0.50 10.52
CA ALA A 109 -17.02 -0.81 10.21
C ALA A 109 -17.55 -1.38 8.88
N ASP A 110 -18.82 -1.14 8.55
CA ASP A 110 -19.44 -1.59 7.30
C ASP A 110 -18.88 -0.84 6.10
N GLN A 111 -18.74 0.48 6.19
CA GLN A 111 -18.10 1.29 5.14
C GLN A 111 -16.64 0.86 4.92
N ARG A 112 -15.90 0.64 6.01
CA ARG A 112 -14.54 0.10 5.92
C ARG A 112 -14.52 -1.25 5.19
N ARG A 113 -15.34 -2.21 5.60
CA ARG A 113 -15.39 -3.54 4.98
C ARG A 113 -15.72 -3.42 3.49
N ARG A 114 -16.70 -2.57 3.16
CA ARG A 114 -17.12 -2.33 1.78
C ARG A 114 -16.01 -1.71 0.94
N PHE A 115 -15.22 -0.80 1.51
CA PHE A 115 -14.04 -0.25 0.86
C PHE A 115 -13.05 -1.36 0.47
N VAL A 116 -12.74 -2.27 1.40
CA VAL A 116 -11.83 -3.40 1.12
C VAL A 116 -12.37 -4.28 0.00
N GLU A 117 -13.66 -4.62 0.04
CA GLU A 117 -14.32 -5.42 -0.99
C GLU A 117 -14.24 -4.75 -2.37
N LEU A 118 -14.59 -3.47 -2.48
CA LEU A 118 -14.55 -2.75 -3.76
C LEU A 118 -13.13 -2.59 -4.29
N MET A 119 -12.15 -2.36 -3.42
CA MET A 119 -10.74 -2.26 -3.82
C MET A 119 -10.22 -3.59 -4.36
N SER A 120 -10.65 -4.72 -3.78
CA SER A 120 -10.31 -6.05 -4.29
C SER A 120 -10.79 -6.24 -5.72
N VAL A 121 -12.05 -5.90 -6.01
CA VAL A 121 -12.64 -6.08 -7.35
C VAL A 121 -12.08 -5.04 -8.34
N ALA A 122 -11.87 -3.80 -7.90
CA ALA A 122 -11.25 -2.76 -8.73
C ALA A 122 -9.84 -3.15 -9.22
N ALA A 123 -9.12 -3.95 -8.42
CA ALA A 123 -7.81 -4.44 -8.80
C ALA A 123 -7.85 -5.46 -9.95
N ASP A 124 -8.97 -6.15 -10.14
CA ASP A 124 -9.21 -6.99 -11.33
C ASP A 124 -9.57 -6.12 -12.54
N ASP A 125 -10.48 -5.15 -12.39
CA ASP A 125 -10.88 -4.24 -13.48
C ASP A 125 -9.71 -3.41 -14.03
N ALA A 126 -8.76 -3.05 -13.16
CA ALA A 126 -7.58 -2.27 -13.52
C ALA A 126 -6.47 -3.11 -14.17
N GLU A 127 -6.70 -4.41 -14.33
CA GLU A 127 -5.74 -5.38 -14.86
C GLU A 127 -4.40 -5.34 -14.09
N LEU A 128 -4.48 -5.19 -12.77
CA LEU A 128 -3.29 -5.34 -11.92
C LEU A 128 -2.87 -6.81 -11.86
N PRO A 129 -1.59 -7.10 -11.53
CA PRO A 129 -1.11 -8.46 -11.36
C PRO A 129 -2.01 -9.28 -10.44
N ASP A 130 -2.33 -10.50 -10.85
CA ASP A 130 -3.21 -11.43 -10.16
C ASP A 130 -2.47 -12.50 -9.37
N ASP A 131 -1.13 -12.42 -9.33
CA ASP A 131 -0.31 -13.32 -8.53
C ASP A 131 -0.66 -13.21 -7.02
N PRO A 132 -0.74 -14.35 -6.30
CA PRO A 132 -1.16 -14.36 -4.90
C PRO A 132 -0.33 -13.45 -3.99
N GLU A 133 0.96 -13.31 -4.25
CA GLU A 133 1.89 -12.49 -3.49
C GLU A 133 1.51 -11.00 -3.58
N PHE A 134 1.27 -10.48 -4.78
CA PHE A 134 0.84 -9.10 -4.98
C PHE A 134 -0.56 -8.86 -4.43
N ARG A 135 -1.52 -9.74 -4.73
CA ARG A 135 -2.89 -9.62 -4.23
C ARG A 135 -2.95 -9.64 -2.70
N SER A 136 -2.14 -10.50 -2.06
CA SER A 136 -2.01 -10.54 -0.60
C SER A 136 -1.42 -9.24 -0.05
N ALA A 137 -0.33 -8.73 -0.64
CA ALA A 137 0.31 -7.49 -0.17
C ALA A 137 -0.61 -6.27 -0.32
N LEU A 138 -1.31 -6.16 -1.45
CA LEU A 138 -2.31 -5.13 -1.73
C LEU A 138 -3.44 -5.16 -0.70
N LEU A 139 -4.09 -6.32 -0.51
CA LEU A 139 -5.22 -6.43 0.43
C LEU A 139 -4.81 -6.23 1.88
N ALA A 140 -3.60 -6.65 2.26
CA ALA A 140 -3.08 -6.39 3.60
C ALA A 140 -2.89 -4.88 3.85
N TYR A 141 -2.41 -4.12 2.85
CA TYR A 141 -2.33 -2.66 2.96
C TYR A 141 -3.71 -2.02 3.13
N VAL A 142 -4.67 -2.42 2.30
CA VAL A 142 -6.03 -1.87 2.32
C VAL A 142 -6.72 -2.17 3.66
N GLU A 143 -6.59 -3.39 4.18
CA GLU A 143 -7.06 -3.75 5.52
C GLU A 143 -6.48 -2.82 6.58
N TRP A 144 -5.15 -2.68 6.59
CA TRP A 144 -4.42 -1.92 7.59
C TRP A 144 -4.76 -0.43 7.54
N GLY A 145 -4.73 0.15 6.34
CA GLY A 145 -4.98 1.58 6.11
C GLY A 145 -6.41 1.96 6.45
N THR A 146 -7.40 1.17 6.03
CA THR A 146 -8.81 1.44 6.35
C THR A 146 -9.12 1.32 7.84
N ARG A 147 -8.40 0.46 8.59
CA ARG A 147 -8.54 0.38 10.06
C ARG A 147 -8.01 1.64 10.74
N LEU A 148 -6.90 2.21 10.27
CA LEU A 148 -6.41 3.49 10.74
C LEU A 148 -7.35 4.64 10.39
N ALA A 149 -7.81 4.71 9.14
CA ALA A 149 -8.79 5.70 8.70
C ALA A 149 -10.06 5.68 9.57
N MET A 150 -10.60 4.48 9.83
CA MET A 150 -11.75 4.30 10.71
C MET A 150 -11.47 4.83 12.13
N SER A 151 -10.36 4.43 12.74
CA SER A 151 -9.97 4.87 14.08
C SER A 151 -9.77 6.39 14.16
N ASN A 152 -9.14 6.99 13.15
CA ASN A 152 -8.82 8.41 13.11
C ASN A 152 -10.05 9.29 12.81
N SER A 153 -11.10 8.72 12.22
CA SER A 153 -12.31 9.45 11.85
C SER A 153 -13.36 9.61 12.95
N GLN A 154 -13.15 8.97 14.11
CA GLN A 154 -14.16 9.00 15.17
C GLN A 154 -14.21 10.37 15.86
N PRO A 155 -15.40 10.84 16.29
CA PRO A 155 -15.51 12.06 17.08
C PRO A 155 -14.65 12.01 18.34
N GLY A 156 -13.78 13.00 18.52
CA GLY A 156 -12.86 13.06 19.68
C GLY A 156 -11.70 12.07 19.63
N ALA A 157 -11.39 11.49 18.46
CA ALA A 157 -10.17 10.73 18.27
C ALA A 157 -8.93 11.64 18.43
N GLU A 158 -7.87 11.10 19.03
CA GLU A 158 -6.58 11.77 19.20
C GLU A 158 -5.50 11.05 18.35
N PRO A 159 -5.56 11.14 17.01
CA PRO A 159 -4.61 10.46 16.15
C PRO A 159 -3.21 11.06 16.26
N ILE A 160 -2.19 10.26 15.92
CA ILE A 160 -0.83 10.78 15.76
C ILE A 160 -0.84 11.79 14.62
N GLN A 161 -0.62 13.06 14.93
CA GLN A 161 -0.74 14.17 13.98
C GLN A 161 0.41 14.25 12.98
N GLN A 162 1.58 13.70 13.33
CA GLN A 162 2.79 13.76 12.52
C GLN A 162 3.46 12.39 12.48
N ALA A 163 3.63 11.86 11.28
CA ALA A 163 4.30 10.59 10.99
C ALA A 163 4.86 10.65 9.56
N PRO A 164 5.82 9.80 9.18
CA PRO A 164 6.16 9.64 7.77
C PRO A 164 5.01 9.00 6.99
N VAL A 165 4.97 9.22 5.68
CA VAL A 165 4.14 8.40 4.77
C VAL A 165 4.55 6.93 4.95
N PRO A 166 3.61 6.01 5.19
CA PRO A 166 3.95 4.62 5.41
C PRO A 166 4.64 4.04 4.17
N LYS A 167 5.64 3.18 4.37
CA LYS A 167 6.26 2.41 3.30
C LYS A 167 5.77 0.98 3.41
N TRP A 168 4.96 0.56 2.45
CA TRP A 168 4.37 -0.77 2.39
C TRP A 168 5.13 -1.65 1.39
N SER A 169 5.29 -2.92 1.72
CA SER A 169 6.03 -3.89 0.91
C SER A 169 5.36 -5.26 0.99
N TRP A 170 5.99 -6.28 0.40
CA TRP A 170 5.47 -7.63 0.17
C TRP A 170 5.06 -8.42 1.43
N GLY A 171 5.41 -7.95 2.62
CA GLY A 171 5.09 -8.64 3.88
C GLY A 171 5.85 -9.96 4.00
N VAL A 172 5.13 -11.06 4.25
CA VAL A 172 5.72 -12.38 4.54
C VAL A 172 6.18 -13.13 3.27
N ALA A 173 5.53 -12.90 2.13
CA ALA A 173 5.80 -13.62 0.88
C ALA A 173 6.23 -12.63 -0.23
N PRO A 174 7.52 -12.61 -0.62
CA PRO A 174 7.98 -11.83 -1.77
C PRO A 174 7.50 -12.46 -3.09
N PRO A 175 7.49 -11.71 -4.21
CA PRO A 175 7.08 -12.21 -5.52
C PRO A 175 7.84 -13.46 -5.91
N PHE A 176 7.15 -14.38 -6.57
CA PHE A 176 7.79 -15.55 -7.14
C PHE A 176 8.77 -15.14 -8.26
N GLN A 177 9.99 -15.64 -8.17
CA GLN A 177 11.05 -15.47 -9.16
C GLN A 177 11.38 -16.88 -9.69
N PRO A 178 10.97 -17.23 -10.92
CA PRO A 178 11.19 -18.56 -11.51
C PRO A 178 12.68 -18.89 -11.76
#